data_AF-A0AAD6TF56-F1
#
_entry.id   AF-A0AAD6TF56-F1
#
_cell.length_a   1.000
_cell.length_b   1.000
_cell.length_c   1.000
_cell.angle_alpha   90.00
_cell.angle_beta   90.00
_cell.angle_gamma   90.00
#
_symmetry.space_group_name_H-M   'P 1'
#
loop_
_entity.id
_entity.type
_entity.pdbx_description
1 polymer ?
#
loop_
_entity_poly.entity_id
_entity_poly.type
_entity_poly.pdbx_seq_one_letter_code
_entity_poly.pdbx_strand_id
1 'polypeptide(L)'
;RQLVELDAQILEQERVLLDLQQTRIAVEREFNQAATYPISTLPVEITREIFHRLPLEAGCSMGFYSNTAPVSLTAVCRSWRGIAFSTPKLWSM
;
A
#
# COMPACT_ATOMS: atom_id res chain seq x y z
N ARG A 1 -25.01 42.12 0.59
CA ARG A 1 -25.15 41.55 1.95
C ARG A 1 -24.99 40.03 1.93
N GLN A 2 -25.78 39.28 1.16
CA GLN A 2 -25.66 37.81 1.09
C GLN A 2 -24.31 37.28 0.57
N LEU A 3 -23.70 37.94 -0.43
CA LEU A 3 -22.37 37.53 -0.94
C LEU A 3 -21.29 37.57 0.15
N VAL A 4 -21.24 38.65 0.93
CA VAL A 4 -20.26 38.82 2.02
C VAL A 4 -20.44 37.74 3.10
N GLU A 5 -21.67 37.32 3.36
CA GLU A 5 -21.98 36.26 4.32
C GLU A 5 -21.56 34.88 3.80
N LEU A 6 -21.76 34.61 2.51
CA LEU A 6 -21.27 33.39 1.86
C LEU A 6 -19.73 33.36 1.82
N ASP A 7 -19.08 34.47 1.50
CA ASP A 7 -17.62 34.57 1.50
C ASP A 7 -17.04 34.29 2.90
N ALA A 8 -17.68 34.80 3.96
CA ALA A 8 -17.31 34.51 5.34
C ALA A 8 -17.49 33.02 5.69
N GLN A 9 -18.57 32.39 5.22
CA GLN A 9 -18.79 30.95 5.41
C GLN A 9 -17.76 30.09 4.68
N ILE A 10 -17.42 30.45 3.43
CA ILE A 10 -16.39 29.76 2.63
C ILE A 10 -15.05 29.84 3.38
N LEU A 11 -14.65 31.02 3.84
CA LEU A 11 -13.40 31.20 4.57
C LEU A 11 -13.33 30.34 5.85
N GLU A 12 -14.42 30.26 6.61
CA GLU A 12 -14.44 29.41 7.80
C GLU A 12 -14.37 27.92 7.44
N GLN A 13 -15.07 27.49 6.39
CA GLN A 13 -15.00 26.11 5.91
C GLN A 13 -13.61 25.74 5.40
N GLU A 14 -12.95 26.61 4.67
CA GLU A 14 -11.58 26.42 4.21
C GLU A 14 -10.61 26.29 5.40
N ARG A 15 -10.80 27.12 6.44
CA ARG A 15 -10.00 27.05 7.67
C ARG A 15 -10.15 25.69 8.35
N VAL A 16 -11.38 25.21 8.50
CA VAL A 16 -11.67 23.88 9.09
C VAL A 16 -11.09 22.77 8.23
N LEU A 17 -11.22 22.87 6.91
CA LEU A 17 -10.70 21.86 5.98
C LEU A 17 -9.17 21.77 6.07
N LEU A 18 -8.47 22.90 6.15
CA LEU A 18 -7.02 22.94 6.33
C LEU A 18 -6.59 22.27 7.64
N ASP A 19 -7.28 22.56 8.74
CA ASP A 19 -6.99 21.96 10.05
C ASP A 19 -7.19 20.44 10.06
N LEU A 20 -8.29 19.96 9.47
CA LEU A 20 -8.56 18.53 9.33
C LEU A 20 -7.53 17.84 8.43
N GLN A 21 -7.08 18.48 7.35
CA GLN A 21 -6.02 17.96 6.50
C GLN A 21 -4.69 17.83 7.23
N GLN A 22 -4.32 18.82 8.04
CA GLN A 22 -3.12 18.77 8.87
C GLN A 22 -3.20 17.63 9.89
N THR A 23 -4.35 17.50 10.55
CA THR A 23 -4.62 16.42 11.51
C THR A 23 -4.51 15.05 10.85
N ARG A 24 -5.12 14.86 9.66
CA ARG A 24 -5.00 13.62 8.89
C ARG A 24 -3.55 13.29 8.60
N ILE A 25 -2.76 14.25 8.11
CA ILE A 25 -1.34 14.03 7.80
C ILE A 25 -0.56 13.64 9.06
N ALA A 26 -0.85 14.25 10.20
CA ALA A 26 -0.20 13.92 11.47
C ALA A 26 -0.51 12.48 11.90
N VAL A 27 -1.78 12.08 11.85
CA VAL A 27 -2.21 10.70 12.18
C VAL A 27 -1.62 9.68 11.20
N GLU A 28 -1.61 9.99 9.90
CA GLU A 28 -0.98 9.11 8.89
C GLU A 28 0.52 8.95 9.14
N ARG A 29 1.22 10.01 9.56
CA ARG A 29 2.64 9.92 9.92
C ARG A 29 2.86 9.06 11.16
N GLU A 30 2.07 9.27 12.21
CA GLU A 30 2.16 8.48 13.44
C GLU A 30 1.93 6.99 13.15
N PHE A 31 0.89 6.67 12.38
CA PHE A 31 0.61 5.29 11.99
C PHE A 31 1.76 4.70 11.17
N ASN A 32 2.29 5.43 10.19
CA ASN A 32 3.41 4.95 9.38
C ASN A 32 4.72 4.79 10.17
N GLN A 33 4.93 5.59 11.22
CA GLN A 33 6.09 5.45 12.12
C GLN A 33 5.94 4.27 13.08
N ALA A 34 4.73 4.05 13.61
CA ALA A 34 4.42 2.94 14.50
C ALA A 34 4.23 1.61 13.75
N ALA A 35 3.88 1.67 12.47
CA ALA A 35 3.73 0.51 11.61
C ALA A 35 5.07 -0.21 11.45
N THR A 36 5.26 -1.24 12.26
CA THR A 36 6.26 -2.27 11.97
C THR A 36 5.72 -3.07 10.81
N TYR A 37 6.21 -2.81 9.59
CA TYR A 37 5.84 -3.61 8.42
C TYR A 37 6.29 -5.05 8.70
N PRO A 38 5.38 -6.03 8.92
CA PRO A 38 5.78 -7.33 9.42
C PRO A 38 6.79 -8.01 8.48
N ILE A 39 6.63 -7.79 7.18
CA ILE A 39 7.54 -8.37 6.17
C ILE A 39 8.93 -7.72 6.12
N SER A 40 9.16 -6.56 6.75
CA SER A 40 10.50 -6.03 6.94
C SER A 40 11.20 -6.59 8.18
N THR A 41 10.45 -7.21 9.10
CA THR A 41 10.99 -7.86 10.31
C THR A 41 10.98 -9.37 10.23
N LEU A 42 10.23 -9.96 9.30
CA LEU A 42 10.21 -11.39 9.07
C LEU A 42 11.56 -11.87 8.51
N PRO A 43 12.06 -13.03 8.98
CA PRO A 43 13.14 -13.73 8.30
C PRO A 43 12.78 -13.99 6.84
N VAL A 44 13.81 -14.03 5.99
CA VAL A 44 13.63 -14.24 4.55
C VAL A 44 12.97 -15.58 4.25
N GLU A 45 13.23 -16.60 5.07
CA GLU A 45 12.65 -17.94 4.96
C GLU A 45 11.13 -17.92 5.12
N ILE A 46 10.65 -17.19 6.13
CA ILE A 46 9.21 -17.05 6.39
C ILE A 46 8.55 -16.26 5.26
N THR A 47 9.21 -15.20 4.80
CA THR A 47 8.73 -14.39 3.67
C THR A 47 8.61 -15.21 2.39
N ARG A 48 9.59 -16.08 2.11
CA ARG A 48 9.56 -17.02 0.98
C ARG A 48 8.41 -18.03 1.09
N GLU A 49 8.18 -18.59 2.27
CA GLU A 49 7.07 -19.52 2.48
C GLU A 49 5.72 -18.82 2.25
N ILE A 50 5.56 -17.59 2.73
CA ILE A 50 4.36 -16.76 2.45
C ILE A 50 4.18 -16.58 0.94
N PHE A 51 5.25 -16.23 0.21
CA PHE A 51 5.21 -16.08 -1.26
C PHE A 51 4.79 -17.38 -1.97
N HIS A 52 5.22 -18.53 -1.46
CA HIS A 52 4.86 -19.83 -2.04
C HIS A 52 3.40 -20.22 -1.78
N ARG A 53 2.80 -19.74 -0.68
CA ARG A 53 1.40 -20.01 -0.31
C ARG A 53 0.42 -19.00 -0.88
N LEU A 54 0.91 -17.93 -1.50
CA LEU A 54 0.04 -16.97 -2.19
C LEU A 54 -0.64 -17.69 -3.36
N PRO A 55 -1.99 -17.65 -3.43
CA PRO A 55 -2.70 -18.23 -4.56
C PRO A 55 -2.25 -17.51 -5.84
N LEU A 56 -1.67 -18.25 -6.77
CA LEU A 56 -1.25 -17.75 -8.09
C LEU A 56 -2.43 -17.20 -8.90
N GLU A 57 -3.66 -17.50 -8.48
CA GLU A 57 -4.93 -17.01 -9.03
C GLU A 57 -5.49 -15.80 -8.27
N ALA A 58 -4.65 -14.90 -7.76
CA ALA A 58 -5.11 -13.59 -7.30
C ALA A 58 -5.40 -12.67 -8.51
N GLY A 59 -6.24 -13.14 -9.42
CA GLY A 59 -6.77 -12.39 -10.54
C GLY A 59 -8.24 -12.73 -10.63
N CYS A 60 -9.08 -11.79 -10.21
CA CYS A 60 -10.44 -11.70 -10.71
C CYS A 60 -10.44 -12.08 -12.19
N SER A 61 -11.24 -13.09 -12.53
CA SER A 61 -11.77 -13.36 -13.86
C SER A 61 -11.85 -12.08 -14.70
N MET A 62 -10.82 -11.79 -15.50
CA MET A 62 -10.85 -11.00 -16.74
C MET A 62 -9.42 -10.92 -17.32
N GLY A 63 -9.10 -11.86 -18.22
CA GLY A 63 -8.08 -11.65 -19.26
C GLY A 63 -6.68 -12.23 -18.98
N PHE A 64 -6.40 -13.36 -19.65
CA PHE A 64 -5.11 -13.77 -20.25
C PHE A 64 -3.77 -13.76 -19.47
N TYR A 65 -3.71 -13.37 -18.19
CA TYR A 65 -2.44 -13.34 -17.46
C TYR A 65 -2.47 -14.24 -16.23
N SER A 66 -2.40 -15.56 -16.44
CA SER A 66 -2.35 -16.56 -15.36
C SER A 66 -0.99 -16.66 -14.64
N ASN A 67 -0.08 -15.70 -14.83
CA ASN A 67 1.26 -15.70 -14.22
C ASN A 67 1.64 -14.34 -13.59
N THR A 68 0.67 -13.56 -13.16
CA THR A 68 0.91 -12.22 -12.59
C THR A 68 1.46 -12.26 -11.17
N ALA A 69 1.17 -13.31 -10.39
CA ALA A 69 1.49 -13.32 -8.96
C ALA A 69 2.99 -13.12 -8.65
N PRO A 70 3.96 -13.83 -9.25
CA PRO A 70 5.38 -13.58 -8.99
C PRO A 70 5.82 -12.18 -9.41
N VAL A 71 5.28 -11.69 -10.54
CA VAL A 71 5.56 -10.35 -11.06
C VAL A 71 5.02 -9.27 -10.11
N SER A 72 3.81 -9.45 -9.59
CA SER A 72 3.19 -8.55 -8.60
C SER A 72 4.03 -8.45 -7.34
N LEU A 73 4.62 -9.55 -6.85
CA LEU A 73 5.53 -9.52 -5.70
C LEU A 73 6.77 -8.65 -5.94
N THR A 74 7.31 -8.64 -7.17
CA THR A 74 8.47 -7.80 -7.52
C THR A 74 8.15 -6.30 -7.58
N ALA A 75 6.87 -5.92 -7.66
CA ALA A 75 6.43 -4.53 -7.76
C ALA A 75 6.23 -3.85 -6.39
N VAL A 76 6.13 -4.61 -5.29
CA VAL A 76 5.79 -4.08 -3.96
C VAL A 76 6.92 -3.22 -3.37
N CYS A 77 8.12 -3.79 -3.20
CA CYS A 77 9.27 -3.06 -2.68
C CYS A 77 10.60 -3.71 -3.10
N ARG A 78 11.73 -3.05 -2.82
CA ARG A 78 13.07 -3.57 -3.16
C ARG A 78 13.39 -4.90 -2.47
N SER A 79 12.99 -5.04 -1.21
CA SER A 79 13.21 -6.28 -0.43
C SER A 79 12.46 -7.46 -1.05
N TRP A 80 11.16 -7.30 -1.31
CA TRP A 80 10.32 -8.35 -1.92
C TRP A 80 10.85 -8.77 -3.28
N ARG A 81 11.29 -7.81 -4.10
CA ARG A 81 11.92 -8.09 -5.39
C ARG A 81 13.16 -8.97 -5.25
N GLY A 82 14.05 -8.64 -4.31
CA GLY A 82 15.25 -9.46 -4.04
C GLY A 82 14.87 -10.87 -3.60
N ILE A 83 13.90 -11.00 -2.69
CA ILE A 83 13.42 -12.30 -2.21
C ILE A 83 12.79 -13.10 -3.35
N ALA A 84 11.90 -12.49 -4.14
CA ALA A 84 11.22 -13.13 -5.26
C ALA A 84 12.21 -13.64 -6.31
N PHE A 85 13.18 -12.83 -6.75
CA PHE A 85 14.21 -13.26 -7.69
C PHE A 85 15.15 -14.33 -7.12
N SER A 86 15.41 -14.30 -5.81
CA SER A 86 16.21 -15.33 -5.12
C SER A 86 15.46 -16.63 -4.87
N THR A 87 14.18 -16.74 -5.27
CA THR A 87 13.32 -17.90 -5.01
C THR A 87 12.88 -18.54 -6.33
N PRO A 88 13.71 -19.39 -6.95
CA PRO A 88 13.43 -19.99 -8.27
C PRO A 88 12.07 -20.71 -8.35
N LYS A 89 11.63 -21.31 -7.24
CA LYS A 89 10.33 -22.01 -7.13
C LYS A 89 9.11 -21.14 -7.43
N LEU A 90 9.23 -19.81 -7.33
CA LEU A 90 8.14 -18.88 -7.70
C LEU A 90 8.02 -18.70 -9.21
N TRP A 91 9.06 -19.03 -9.97
CA TRP A 91 9.17 -18.80 -11.41
C TRP A 91 9.17 -20.11 -12.21
N SER A 92 9.41 -21.24 -11.55
CA SER A 92 9.18 -22.56 -12.11
C SER A 92 7.69 -22.87 -12.06
N MET A 93 6.98 -22.52 -13.13
CA MET A 93 5.70 -23.18 -13.46
C MET A 93 5.97 -24.56 -14.04
#